data_AF-A0A7S2M506-F1
#
_entry.id   AF-A0A7S2M506-F1
#
_cell.length_a   1.000
_cell.length_b   1.000
_cell.length_c   1.000
_cell.angle_alpha   90.00
_cell.angle_beta   90.00
_cell.angle_gamma   90.00
#
_symmetry.space_group_name_H-M   'P 1'
#
loop_
_entity.id
_entity.type
_entity.pdbx_description
1 polymer ?
#
loop_
_entity_poly.entity_id
_entity_poly.type
_entity_poly.pdbx_seq_one_letter_code
_entity_poly.pdbx_strand_id
1 'polypeptide(L)'
;QRYFFELALTLPQSEINKQLGVFMLTVDLRSSDKQLLASSKQSSMLPFESNMIAVFRKLSLLFPLSAGLLAETRTITLLAFDNYVDVSAKRSLSYVEVTL
;
A
#
# COMPACT_ATOMS: atom_id res chain seq x y z
N GLN A 1 18.60 -6.16 -15.90
CA GLN A 1 17.38 -5.35 -16.15
C GLN A 1 17.09 -4.53 -14.90
N ARG A 2 16.61 -3.30 -15.06
CA ARG A 2 16.22 -2.42 -13.95
C ARG A 2 14.72 -2.59 -13.68
N TYR A 3 14.35 -2.66 -12.41
CA TYR A 3 12.97 -2.88 -11.97
C TYR A 3 12.51 -1.76 -11.04
N PHE A 4 11.23 -1.42 -11.17
CA PHE A 4 10.53 -0.45 -10.35
C PHE A 4 9.46 -1.20 -9.54
N PHE A 5 9.41 -0.95 -8.24
CA PHE A 5 8.44 -1.58 -7.34
C PHE A 5 7.60 -0.48 -6.70
N GLU A 6 6.31 -0.48 -7.04
CA GLU A 6 5.29 0.36 -6.44
C GLU A 6 4.31 -0.53 -5.65
N LEU A 7 4.05 -0.14 -4.41
CA LEU A 7 3.09 -0.80 -3.54
C LEU A 7 1.80 0.02 -3.49
N ALA A 8 0.71 -0.57 -3.97
CA ALA A 8 -0.63 0.00 -3.87
C ALA A 8 -1.39 -0.66 -2.70
N LEU A 9 -1.42 0.01 -1.55
CA LEU A 9 -2.11 -0.46 -0.36
C LEU A 9 -3.56 0.01 -0.36
N THR A 10 -4.51 -0.92 -0.47
CA THR A 10 -5.96 -0.61 -0.42
C THR A 10 -6.55 -1.00 0.92
N LEU A 11 -7.10 -0.01 1.64
CA LEU A 11 -7.64 -0.17 2.99
C LEU A 11 -9.10 0.29 3.05
N PRO A 12 -9.93 -0.34 3.91
CA PRO A 12 -11.26 0.19 4.20
C PRO A 12 -11.16 1.51 4.97
N GLN A 13 -12.10 2.41 4.73
CA GLN A 13 -12.22 3.68 5.46
C GLN A 13 -12.87 3.50 6.84
N SER A 14 -12.29 2.63 7.66
CA SER A 14 -12.73 2.42 9.04
C SER A 14 -12.16 3.51 9.96
N GLU A 15 -12.83 3.74 11.10
CA GLU A 15 -12.36 4.68 12.11
C GLU A 15 -11.00 4.26 12.68
N ILE A 16 -10.80 2.94 12.86
CA ILE A 16 -9.52 2.34 13.29
C ILE A 16 -8.39 2.72 12.32
N ASN A 17 -8.63 2.59 11.01
CA ASN A 17 -7.61 2.90 10.01
C ASN A 17 -7.32 4.41 9.93
N LYS A 18 -8.33 5.26 10.10
CA LYS A 18 -8.14 6.72 10.15
C LYS A 18 -7.29 7.16 11.34
N GLN A 19 -7.42 6.48 12.47
CA GLN A 19 -6.69 6.79 13.70
C GLN A 19 -5.27 6.23 13.74
N LEU A 20 -4.89 5.37 12.78
CA LEU A 20 -3.55 4.81 12.65
C LEU A 20 -2.47 5.90 12.51
N GLY A 21 -2.83 7.05 11.92
CA GLY A 21 -1.91 8.17 11.71
C GLY A 21 -0.83 7.85 10.69
N VAL A 22 0.42 8.19 11.01
CA VAL A 22 1.59 7.81 10.21
C VAL A 22 2.01 6.39 10.59
N PHE A 23 2.10 5.53 9.59
CA PHE A 23 2.58 4.16 9.72
C PHE A 23 3.80 3.93 8.83
N MET A 24 4.60 2.92 9.18
CA MET A 24 5.80 2.55 8.42
C MET A 24 5.52 1.25 7.67
N LEU A 25 5.80 1.24 6.38
CA LEU A 25 5.77 0.02 5.57
C LEU A 25 7.19 -0.43 5.31
N THR A 26 7.46 -1.71 5.53
CA THR A 26 8.70 -2.37 5.14
C THR A 26 8.42 -3.29 3.97
N VAL A 27 9.15 -3.11 2.88
CA VAL A 27 9.09 -3.95 1.67
C VAL A 27 10.43 -4.65 1.52
N ASP A 28 10.41 -5.96 1.74
CA ASP A 28 11.58 -6.82 1.68
C ASP A 28 11.55 -7.67 0.40
N LEU A 29 12.58 -7.54 -0.41
CA LEU A 29 12.84 -8.37 -1.57
C LEU A 29 13.64 -9.59 -1.12
N ARG A 30 13.14 -10.80 -1.36
CA ARG A 30 13.79 -12.04 -0.92
C ARG A 30 14.01 -13.04 -2.06
N SER A 31 15.08 -13.83 -1.94
CA SER A 31 15.35 -14.98 -2.81
C SER A 31 14.62 -16.24 -2.36
N SER A 32 14.66 -17.30 -3.17
CA SER A 32 13.96 -18.56 -2.93
C SER A 32 14.39 -19.28 -1.64
N ASP A 33 15.61 -19.04 -1.17
CA ASP A 33 16.16 -19.49 0.11
C ASP A 33 15.79 -18.59 1.30
N LYS A 34 14.86 -17.65 1.10
CA LYS A 34 14.38 -16.65 2.08
C LYS A 34 15.41 -15.62 2.53
N GLN A 35 16.56 -15.55 1.87
CA GLN A 35 17.56 -14.51 2.15
C GLN A 35 17.07 -13.15 1.70
N LEU A 36 17.40 -12.11 2.47
CA LEU A 36 17.07 -10.73 2.16
C LEU A 36 18.01 -10.23 1.05
N LEU A 37 17.43 -9.76 -0.05
CA LEU A 37 18.15 -9.17 -1.18
C LEU A 37 18.21 -7.65 -1.06
N ALA A 38 17.09 -7.03 -0.70
CA ALA A 38 16.98 -5.60 -0.44
C ALA A 38 15.79 -5.32 0.47
N SER A 39 15.83 -4.22 1.21
CA SER A 39 14.76 -3.76 2.10
C SER A 39 14.53 -2.28 1.87
N SER A 40 13.26 -1.88 1.78
CA SER A 40 12.85 -0.48 1.68
C SER A 40 11.87 -0.17 2.80
N LYS A 41 12.05 0.98 3.45
CA LYS A 41 11.17 1.46 4.51
C LYS A 41 10.57 2.79 4.09
N GLN A 42 9.25 2.84 4.00
CA GLN A 42 8.51 4.02 3.58
C GLN A 42 7.47 4.36 4.62
N SER A 43 7.51 5.59 5.13
CA SER A 43 6.43 6.10 5.97
C SER A 43 5.29 6.59 5.10
N SER A 44 4.06 6.33 5.53
CA SER A 44 2.87 6.85 4.87
C SER A 44 1.75 7.08 5.87
N MET A 45 0.66 7.67 5.39
CA MET A 45 -0.55 7.87 6.16
C MET A 45 -1.75 7.78 5.23
N LEU A 46 -2.89 7.38 5.78
CA LEU A 46 -4.15 7.51 5.06
C LEU A 46 -4.45 8.99 4.80
N PRO A 47 -4.84 9.38 3.57
CA PRO A 47 -5.20 10.75 3.28
C PRO A 47 -6.30 11.23 4.23
N PHE A 48 -6.04 12.33 4.92
CA PHE A 48 -7.01 12.91 5.85
C PHE A 48 -8.24 13.38 5.09
N GLU A 49 -9.42 13.02 5.59
CA GLU A 49 -10.71 13.51 5.11
C GLU A 49 -11.51 13.99 6.32
N SER A 50 -11.97 15.25 6.28
CA SER A 50 -12.78 15.80 7.37
C SER A 50 -14.15 15.12 7.44
N ASN A 51 -14.71 15.04 8.64
CA ASN A 51 -16.01 14.39 8.85
C ASN A 51 -17.14 15.01 7.99
N MET A 52 -17.15 16.33 7.83
CA MET A 52 -18.14 17.01 7.01
C MET A 52 -18.05 16.61 5.53
N ILE A 53 -16.82 16.55 4.99
CA ILE A 53 -16.58 16.13 3.60
C ILE A 53 -16.96 14.65 3.43
N ALA A 54 -16.59 13.79 4.38
CA ALA A 54 -16.92 12.37 4.35
C ALA A 54 -18.44 12.13 4.33
N VAL A 55 -19.20 12.88 5.15
CA VAL A 55 -20.68 12.81 5.15
C VAL A 55 -21.24 13.25 3.81
N PHE A 56 -20.80 14.39 3.27
CA PHE A 56 -21.28 14.88 1.98
C PHE A 56 -21.00 13.87 0.85
N ARG A 57 -19.80 13.27 0.82
CA ARG A 57 -19.44 12.23 -0.17
C ARG A 57 -20.30 10.97 -0.02
N LYS A 58 -20.56 10.51 1.20
CA LYS A 58 -21.42 9.34 1.44
C LYS A 58 -22.85 9.60 1.00
N LEU A 59 -23.37 10.81 1.25
CA LEU A 59 -24.69 11.21 0.79
C LEU A 59 -24.78 11.29 -0.74
N SER A 60 -23.76 11.85 -1.41
CA SER A 60 -23.75 11.93 -2.87
C SER A 60 -23.60 10.56 -3.54
N LEU A 61 -22.95 9.60 -2.87
CA LEU A 61 -22.74 8.22 -3.35
C LEU A 61 -23.67 7.20 -2.70
N LEU A 62 -24.77 7.62 -2.06
CA LEU A 62 -25.62 6.73 -1.26
C LEU A 62 -26.16 5.54 -2.06
N PHE A 63 -26.69 5.79 -3.26
CA PHE A 63 -27.24 4.75 -4.13
C PHE A 63 -26.18 3.73 -4.58
N PRO A 64 -25.06 4.13 -5.23
CA PRO A 64 -24.07 3.16 -5.67
C PRO A 64 -23.36 2.43 -4.51
N LEU A 65 -23.22 3.06 -3.35
CA LEU A 65 -22.69 2.38 -2.15
C LEU A 65 -23.66 1.34 -1.61
N SER A 66 -24.94 1.67 -1.48
CA SER A 66 -25.96 0.74 -0.97
C SER A 66 -26.27 -0.42 -1.93
N ALA A 67 -26.17 -0.17 -3.24
CA ALA A 67 -26.26 -1.21 -4.28
C ALA A 67 -25.00 -2.09 -4.39
N GLY A 68 -23.93 -1.81 -3.62
CA GLY A 68 -22.67 -2.56 -3.67
C GLY A 68 -21.83 -2.34 -4.92
N LEU A 69 -22.13 -1.30 -5.72
CA LEU A 69 -21.39 -0.94 -6.92
C LEU A 69 -20.07 -0.23 -6.59
N LEU A 70 -20.00 0.42 -5.44
CA LEU A 70 -18.81 1.08 -4.91
C LEU A 70 -18.52 0.59 -3.49
N ALA A 71 -17.23 0.55 -3.15
CA ALA A 71 -16.76 0.22 -1.81
C ALA A 71 -16.11 1.46 -1.16
N GLU A 72 -16.26 1.59 0.17
CA GLU A 72 -15.59 2.63 0.94
C GLU A 72 -14.13 2.27 1.25
N THR A 73 -13.29 2.25 0.21
CA THR A 73 -11.85 1.98 0.33
C THR A 73 -11.03 3.22 -0.02
N ARG A 74 -9.74 3.20 0.37
CA ARG A 74 -8.73 4.16 -0.06
C ARG A 74 -7.50 3.38 -0.49
N THR A 75 -6.91 3.81 -1.60
CA THR A 75 -5.65 3.26 -2.10
C THR A 75 -4.54 4.28 -1.87
N ILE A 76 -3.44 3.84 -1.27
CA ILE A 76 -2.22 4.61 -1.08
C ILE A 76 -1.15 3.96 -1.97
N THR A 77 -0.48 4.75 -2.80
CA THR A 77 0.63 4.27 -3.62
C THR A 77 1.97 4.75 -3.07
N LEU A 78 2.93 3.82 -3.00
CA LEU A 78 4.25 4.07 -2.43
C LEU A 78 5.31 3.45 -3.33
N LEU A 79 6.31 4.25 -3.71
CA LEU A 79 7.46 3.76 -4.44
C LEU A 79 8.43 3.08 -3.47
N ALA A 80 8.48 1.75 -3.51
CA ALA A 80 9.37 0.96 -2.66
C ALA A 80 10.79 0.94 -3.22
N PHE A 81 10.95 0.74 -4.53
CA PHE A 81 12.24 0.75 -5.21
C PHE A 81 12.10 1.43 -6.57
N ASP A 82 12.95 2.41 -6.84
CA ASP A 82 13.00 3.17 -8.09
C ASP A 82 13.95 2.54 -9.12
N ASN A 83 14.98 1.82 -8.68
CA ASN A 83 16.00 1.29 -9.59
C ASN A 83 16.63 0.01 -9.05
N TYR A 84 15.80 -0.99 -8.76
CA TYR A 84 16.30 -2.28 -8.33
C TYR A 84 16.97 -3.02 -9.50
N VAL A 85 18.19 -3.49 -9.29
CA VAL A 85 18.93 -4.31 -10.25
C VAL A 85 19.18 -5.66 -9.61
N ASP A 86 18.70 -6.72 -10.25
CA ASP A 86 19.03 -8.07 -9.83
C ASP A 86 20.49 -8.37 -10.20
N VAL A 87 21.35 -8.46 -9.18
CA VAL A 87 22.81 -8.53 -9.35
C VAL A 87 23.28 -9.98 -9.58
N SER A 88 22.48 -11.01 -9.29
CA SER A 88 22.97 -12.39 -9.26
C SER A 88 22.00 -13.43 -9.80
N ALA A 89 22.40 -14.10 -10.88
CA ALA A 89 21.67 -15.24 -11.45
C ALA A 89 21.52 -16.44 -10.48
N LYS A 90 22.33 -16.51 -9.41
CA LYS A 90 22.22 -17.56 -8.38
C LYS A 90 21.24 -17.20 -7.25
N ARG A 91 20.90 -15.92 -7.08
CA ARG A 91 20.04 -15.41 -5.99
C ARG A 91 19.04 -14.40 -6.56
N SER A 92 18.24 -14.87 -7.50
CA SER A 92 17.22 -14.03 -8.13
C SER A 92 16.09 -13.71 -7.15
N LEU A 93 15.48 -12.54 -7.34
CA LEU A 93 14.25 -12.18 -6.64
C LEU A 93 13.19 -13.27 -6.82
N SER A 94 12.58 -13.74 -5.72
CA SER A 94 11.58 -14.79 -5.74
C SER A 94 10.25 -14.35 -5.12
N TYR A 95 10.27 -13.60 -4.01
CA TYR A 95 9.05 -13.08 -3.40
C TYR A 95 9.29 -11.75 -2.70
N VAL A 96 8.20 -11.00 -2.55
CA VAL A 96 8.15 -9.70 -1.89
C VAL A 96 7.36 -9.86 -0.59
N GLU A 97 7.97 -9.49 0.52
CA GLU A 97 7.34 -9.49 1.83
C GLU A 97 7.01 -8.04 2.22
N VAL A 98 5.77 -7.80 2.64
CA VAL A 98 5.28 -6.48 3.03
C VAL A 98 4.82 -6.55 4.48
N THR A 99 5.39 -5.68 5.31
CA THR A 99 5.12 -5.62 6.75
C THR A 99 4.72 -4.20 7.13
N LEU A 100 3.64 -4.07 7.92
CA LEU A 100 3.13 -2.82 8.49
C LEU A 100 3.53 -2.71 9.97
#